data_AF-A0A346PUT2-F1
#
_entry.id   AF-A0A346PUT2-F1
#
_cell.length_a   1.000
_cell.length_b   1.000
_cell.length_c   1.000
_cell.angle_alpha   90.00
_cell.angle_beta   90.00
_cell.angle_gamma   90.00
#
_symmetry.space_group_name_H-M   'P 1'
#
loop_
_entity.id
_entity.type
_entity.pdbx_description
1 polymer ?
#
loop_
_entity_poly.entity_id
_entity_poly.type
_entity_poly.pdbx_seq_one_letter_code
_entity_poly.pdbx_strand_id
1 'polypeptide(L)'
;MLRIGDVERELPGDIEAVRTIDELIVVRFTPIDPADEPRNVRAFGSDGTVRWTIEPTIGPLGDENPYVLLSERDGELWVTDWKGMEYGIDLEKGTHTVRKLRK
;
A
#
# COMPACT_ATOMS: atom_id res chain seq x y z
N MET A 1 9.44 -1.21 12.51
CA MET A 1 9.92 0.19 12.54
C MET A 1 10.51 0.55 11.19
N LEU A 2 10.20 1.73 10.66
CA LEU A 2 10.73 2.25 9.40
C LEU A 2 11.58 3.50 9.69
N ARG A 3 12.77 3.59 9.12
CA ARG A 3 13.61 4.80 9.21
C ARG A 3 13.75 5.46 7.84
N ILE A 4 13.44 6.75 7.76
CA ILE A 4 13.57 7.59 6.56
C ILE A 4 14.40 8.80 6.95
N GLY A 5 15.66 8.83 6.49
CA GLY A 5 16.63 9.83 6.96
C GLY A 5 16.81 9.75 8.48
N ASP A 6 16.52 10.87 9.16
CA ASP A 6 16.56 10.99 10.62
C ASP A 6 15.20 10.77 11.29
N VAL A 7 14.15 10.49 10.51
CA VAL A 7 12.81 10.25 11.03
C VAL A 7 12.57 8.75 11.20
N GLU A 8 12.15 8.36 12.38
CA GLU A 8 11.67 7.02 12.68
C GLU A 8 10.14 7.00 12.70
N ARG A 9 9.57 5.94 12.11
CA ARG A 9 8.14 5.69 12.04
C ARG A 9 7.82 4.31 12.56
N GLU A 10 6.91 4.28 13.51
CA GLU A 10 6.26 3.04 13.91
C GLU A 10 5.21 2.66 12.88
N LEU A 11 5.21 1.39 12.49
CA LEU A 11 4.22 0.81 11.61
C LEU A 11 3.45 -0.24 12.42
N PRO A 12 2.15 -0.43 12.16
CA PRO A 12 1.34 -1.40 12.90
C PRO A 12 1.90 -2.83 12.87
N GLY A 13 2.59 -3.21 11.80
CA GLY A 13 3.24 -4.52 11.73
C GLY A 13 4.54 -4.51 10.95
N ASP A 14 5.04 -5.72 10.71
CA ASP A 14 6.33 -5.94 10.05
C ASP A 14 6.31 -5.45 8.62
N ILE A 15 7.43 -4.85 8.20
CA ILE A 15 7.59 -4.37 6.83
C ILE A 15 7.80 -5.58 5.93
N GLU A 16 6.93 -5.67 4.93
CA GLU A 16 6.92 -6.79 3.99
C GLU A 16 7.47 -6.39 2.61
N ALA A 17 7.24 -5.14 2.20
CA ALA A 17 7.77 -4.61 0.95
C ALA A 17 7.96 -3.10 1.02
N VAL A 18 8.99 -2.62 0.35
CA VAL A 18 9.26 -1.19 0.15
C VAL A 18 9.48 -0.94 -1.34
N ARG A 19 8.89 0.12 -1.89
CA ARG A 19 9.14 0.63 -3.24
C ARG A 19 9.38 2.12 -3.17
N THR A 20 10.33 2.59 -3.96
CA THR A 20 10.54 4.02 -4.17
C THR A 20 10.06 4.34 -5.56
N ILE A 21 9.08 5.24 -5.67
CA ILE A 21 8.49 5.64 -6.95
C ILE A 21 8.27 7.15 -6.90
N ASP A 22 8.78 7.85 -7.92
CA ASP A 22 8.96 9.29 -7.89
C ASP A 22 9.67 9.77 -6.60
N GLU A 23 9.02 10.62 -5.81
CA GLU A 23 9.52 11.14 -4.53
C GLU A 23 8.95 10.39 -3.31
N LEU A 24 8.21 9.30 -3.54
CA LEU A 24 7.52 8.54 -2.51
C LEU A 24 8.26 7.26 -2.14
N ILE A 25 8.28 6.98 -0.85
CA ILE A 25 8.65 5.69 -0.27
C ILE A 25 7.35 4.99 0.12
N VAL A 26 6.95 3.99 -0.65
CA VAL A 26 5.71 3.23 -0.45
C VAL A 26 6.03 1.93 0.26
N VAL A 27 5.35 1.68 1.37
CA VAL A 27 5.62 0.55 2.26
C VAL A 27 4.36 -0.28 2.42
N ARG A 28 4.49 -1.60 2.17
CA ARG A 28 3.52 -2.61 2.58
C ARG A 28 4.00 -3.26 3.87
N PHE A 29 3.09 -3.43 4.81
CA PHE A 29 3.36 -4.11 6.08
C PHE A 29 2.32 -5.19 6.35
N THR A 30 2.62 -6.08 7.28
CA THR A 30 1.67 -7.08 7.77
C THR A 30 0.62 -6.38 8.64
N PRO A 31 -0.69 -6.49 8.33
CA PRO A 31 -1.73 -5.96 9.21
C PRO A 31 -1.78 -6.77 10.51
N ILE A 32 -2.00 -6.09 11.65
CA ILE A 32 -2.17 -6.76 12.96
C ILE A 32 -3.45 -7.59 12.94
N ASP A 33 -4.55 -7.00 12.48
CA ASP A 33 -5.82 -7.66 12.23
C ASP A 33 -6.31 -7.31 10.82
N PRO A 34 -6.25 -8.26 9.87
CA PRO A 34 -6.77 -8.06 8.51
C PRO A 34 -8.23 -7.65 8.42
N ALA A 35 -9.07 -8.04 9.40
CA ALA A 35 -10.50 -7.77 9.38
C ALA A 35 -10.82 -6.35 9.85
N ASP A 36 -10.04 -5.82 10.80
CA ASP A 36 -10.25 -4.48 11.36
C ASP A 36 -9.36 -3.41 10.71
N GLU A 37 -8.18 -3.78 10.21
CA GLU A 37 -7.19 -2.88 9.60
C GLU A 37 -6.64 -3.40 8.25
N PRO A 38 -7.47 -3.44 7.20
CA PRO A 38 -7.05 -3.94 5.88
C PRO A 38 -6.08 -2.98 5.16
N ARG A 39 -5.93 -1.74 5.63
CA ARG A 39 -5.11 -0.70 5.01
C ARG A 39 -3.65 -0.86 5.39
N ASN A 40 -2.98 -1.77 4.70
CA ASN A 40 -1.62 -2.17 5.02
C ASN A 40 -0.55 -1.64 4.04
N VAL A 41 -0.87 -0.57 3.31
CA VAL A 41 0.07 0.16 2.44
C VAL A 41 0.03 1.66 2.77
N ARG A 42 1.20 2.26 2.93
CA ARG A 42 1.37 3.71 3.18
C ARG A 42 2.47 4.28 2.31
N ALA A 43 2.27 5.52 1.86
CA ALA A 43 3.33 6.29 1.22
C ALA A 43 3.87 7.36 2.16
N PHE A 44 5.18 7.52 2.11
CA PHE A 44 5.93 8.52 2.84
C PHE A 44 6.68 9.42 1.86
N GLY A 45 6.79 10.70 2.18
CA GLY A 45 7.77 11.57 1.53
C GLY A 45 9.20 11.21 1.95
N SER A 46 10.18 11.73 1.21
CA SER A 46 11.61 11.62 1.56
C SER A 46 11.97 12.22 2.93
N ASP A 47 11.11 13.08 3.47
CA ASP A 47 11.19 13.66 4.81
C ASP A 47 10.52 12.78 5.90
N GLY A 48 10.00 11.60 5.53
CA GLY A 48 9.28 10.71 6.43
C GLY A 48 7.87 11.17 6.82
N THR A 49 7.31 12.19 6.15
CA THR A 49 5.90 12.58 6.30
C THR A 49 5.00 11.53 5.67
N VAL A 50 3.90 11.16 6.34
CA VAL A 50 2.88 10.30 5.71
C VAL A 50 2.15 11.13 4.67
N ARG A 51 2.17 10.70 3.40
CA ARG A 51 1.45 11.35 2.31
C ARG A 51 0.04 10.79 2.17
N TRP A 52 -0.08 9.47 2.20
CA TRP A 52 -1.37 8.79 2.20
C TRP A 52 -1.27 7.40 2.79
N THR A 53 -2.43 6.90 3.23
CA THR A 53 -2.68 5.48 3.50
C THR A 53 -3.61 5.00 2.40
N ILE A 54 -3.32 3.83 1.82
CA ILE A 54 -4.10 3.30 0.71
C ILE A 54 -5.58 3.15 1.08
N GLU A 55 -6.47 3.36 0.13
CA GLU A 55 -7.89 3.08 0.33
C GLU A 55 -8.16 1.55 0.45
N PRO A 56 -9.25 1.14 1.12
CA PRO A 56 -9.56 -0.28 1.25
C PRO A 56 -9.98 -0.89 -0.08
N THR A 57 -9.86 -2.21 -0.21
CA THR A 57 -10.54 -2.93 -1.30
C THR A 57 -12.02 -3.02 -0.99
N ILE A 58 -12.90 -2.81 -1.98
CA ILE A 58 -14.31 -3.20 -1.84
C ILE A 58 -14.53 -4.52 -2.59
N GLY A 59 -14.59 -5.61 -1.84
CA GLY A 59 -14.97 -6.92 -2.37
C GLY A 59 -16.43 -6.93 -2.87
N PRO A 60 -16.81 -7.86 -3.77
CA PRO A 60 -18.20 -7.99 -4.24
C PRO A 60 -19.23 -8.21 -3.12
N LEU A 61 -18.78 -8.74 -1.98
CA LEU A 61 -19.60 -9.03 -0.79
C LEU A 61 -19.44 -7.96 0.31
N GLY A 62 -18.73 -6.87 0.04
CA GLY A 62 -18.43 -5.84 1.03
C GLY A 62 -17.20 -6.13 1.90
N ASP A 63 -16.52 -7.26 1.71
CA ASP A 63 -15.30 -7.57 2.47
C ASP A 63 -14.15 -6.63 2.06
N GLU A 64 -13.58 -5.91 3.03
CA GLU A 64 -12.28 -5.26 2.90
C GLU A 64 -11.18 -6.28 3.16
N ASN A 65 -10.10 -6.24 2.37
CA ASN A 65 -9.03 -7.20 2.50
C ASN A 65 -7.66 -6.54 2.36
N PRO A 66 -6.65 -7.06 3.05
CA PRO A 66 -5.31 -6.52 2.94
C PRO A 66 -4.70 -6.77 1.57
N TYR A 67 -3.76 -5.90 1.21
CA TYR A 67 -2.91 -6.08 0.05
C TYR A 67 -1.78 -7.06 0.39
N VAL A 68 -1.56 -8.04 -0.49
CA VAL A 68 -0.55 -9.07 -0.34
C VAL A 68 0.66 -8.85 -1.25
N LEU A 69 0.54 -7.99 -2.25
CA LEU A 69 1.64 -7.62 -3.14
C LEU A 69 1.73 -6.11 -3.34
N LEU A 70 2.96 -5.61 -3.41
CA LEU A 70 3.33 -4.26 -3.84
C LEU A 70 4.31 -4.38 -5.02
N SER A 71 3.98 -3.77 -6.15
CA SER A 71 4.79 -3.81 -7.37
C SER A 71 4.81 -2.47 -8.08
N GLU A 72 5.87 -2.25 -8.86
CA GLU A 72 6.03 -1.10 -9.73
C GLU A 72 6.13 -1.63 -11.16
N ARG A 73 5.40 -1.03 -12.11
CA ARG A 73 5.40 -1.41 -13.53
C ARG A 73 5.29 -0.17 -14.37
N ASP A 74 6.24 0.06 -15.26
CA ASP A 74 6.24 1.19 -16.19
C ASP A 74 6.06 2.57 -15.50
N GLY A 75 6.61 2.73 -14.30
CA GLY A 75 6.47 3.96 -13.49
C GLY A 75 5.13 4.09 -12.77
N GLU A 76 4.29 3.06 -12.80
CA GLU A 76 3.03 3.00 -12.06
C GLU A 76 3.13 2.10 -10.84
N LEU A 77 2.45 2.49 -9.76
CA LEU A 77 2.31 1.67 -8.57
C LEU A 77 1.10 0.74 -8.70
N TRP A 78 1.34 -0.55 -8.44
CA TRP A 78 0.34 -1.60 -8.48
C TRP A 78 0.35 -2.38 -7.17
N VAL A 79 -0.83 -2.64 -6.63
CA VAL A 79 -1.03 -3.54 -5.48
C VAL A 79 -1.93 -4.71 -5.85
N THR A 80 -1.79 -5.83 -5.14
CA THR A 80 -2.68 -6.98 -5.32
C THR A 80 -3.31 -7.35 -3.99
N ASP A 81 -4.61 -7.59 -3.96
CA ASP A 81 -5.30 -8.15 -2.80
C ASP A 81 -5.12 -9.68 -2.72
N TRP A 82 -5.45 -10.26 -1.58
CA TRP A 82 -5.41 -11.72 -1.37
C TRP A 82 -6.28 -12.54 -2.33
N LYS A 83 -7.30 -11.94 -2.96
CA LYS A 83 -8.20 -12.57 -3.95
C LYS A 83 -7.61 -12.53 -5.36
N GLY A 84 -6.42 -11.95 -5.54
CA GLY A 84 -5.74 -11.84 -6.83
C GLY A 84 -6.23 -10.68 -7.69
N MET A 85 -6.98 -9.73 -7.13
CA MET A 85 -7.32 -8.49 -7.81
C MET A 85 -6.14 -7.53 -7.74
N GLU A 86 -5.74 -7.00 -8.89
CA GLU A 86 -4.75 -5.95 -9.04
C GLU A 86 -5.40 -4.57 -9.16
N TYR A 87 -4.76 -3.60 -8.50
CA TYR A 87 -5.19 -2.22 -8.47
C TYR A 87 -4.03 -1.32 -8.88
N GLY A 88 -4.27 -0.45 -9.87
CA GLY A 88 -3.38 0.67 -10.16
C GLY A 88 -3.65 1.78 -9.15
N ILE A 89 -2.61 2.47 -8.68
CA ILE A 89 -2.71 3.45 -7.60
C ILE A 89 -2.38 4.86 -8.09
N ASP A 90 -3.24 5.81 -7.77
CA ASP A 90 -2.99 7.25 -7.88
C ASP A 90 -1.94 7.62 -6.83
N LEU A 91 -0.75 8.03 -7.27
CA LEU A 91 0.38 8.36 -6.38
C LEU A 91 0.15 9.62 -5.55
N GLU A 92 -0.75 10.51 -5.95
CA GLU A 92 -1.05 11.71 -5.16
C GLU A 92 -1.98 11.38 -3.98
N LYS A 93 -2.91 10.45 -4.18
CA LYS A 93 -4.04 10.23 -3.25
C LYS A 93 -4.04 8.86 -2.57
N GLY A 94 -3.35 7.86 -3.11
CA GLY A 94 -3.41 6.49 -2.63
C GLY A 94 -4.74 5.77 -2.95
N THR A 95 -5.46 6.24 -3.97
CA THR A 95 -6.74 5.67 -4.43
C THR A 95 -6.57 4.79 -5.67
N HIS A 96 -7.50 3.88 -5.92
CA HIS A 96 -7.49 2.99 -7.08
C HIS A 96 -7.82 3.77 -8.35
N THR A 97 -6.99 3.63 -9.39
CA THR A 97 -7.24 4.15 -10.74
C THR A 97 -7.77 3.08 -11.67
N VAL A 98 -7.36 1.83 -11.45
CA VAL A 98 -7.71 0.66 -12.25
C VAL A 98 -7.95 -0.52 -11.32
N ARG A 99 -8.87 -1.42 -11.70
CA ARG A 99 -9.09 -2.71 -11.05
C ARG A 99 -9.18 -3.83 -12.09
N LYS A 100 -8.37 -4.88 -11.96
CA LYS A 100 -8.38 -6.05 -12.86
C LYS A 100 -7.99 -7.33 -12.14
N LEU A 101 -8.36 -8.48 -12.68
CA LEU A 101 -7.77 -9.74 -12.23
C LEU A 101 -6.29 -9.80 -12.64
N ARG A 102 -5.44 -10.23 -11.72
CA ARG A 102 -4.05 -10.54 -12.03
C ARG A 102 -4.01 -11.72 -13.01
N LYS A 103 -3.34 -11.53 -14.15
CA LYS A 103 -3.10 -12.58 -15.14
C LYS A 103 -1.86 -13.39 -14.80
#